data_AF-A0A522QAZ8-F1
#
_entry.id   AF-A0A522QAZ8-F1
#
_cell.length_a   1.000
_cell.length_b   1.000
_cell.length_c   1.000
_cell.angle_alpha   90.00
_cell.angle_beta   90.00
_cell.angle_gamma   90.00
#
_symmetry.space_group_name_H-M   'P 1'
#
loop_
_entity.id
_entity.type
_entity.pdbx_description
1 polymer ?
#
loop_
_entity_poly.entity_id
_entity_poly.type
_entity_poly.pdbx_seq_one_letter_code
_entity_poly.pdbx_strand_id
1 'polypeptide(L)'
;MQIVLPGALPDPGEARELAAHLPKAAPTFAHWLALGHAHVVSADPAQAGCTPYEQWQLHTRGFVPRDGQPLSSGLGPMLAGAVASEEGAIWLAELVHMAPSRDGAALLPARDLAIEPEQSVALFEAAQTLLPGSGFAMRQADTNHWRVLPDDPATLPTSASPALVGVTSVNDWWPQDIETRPWRRL
;
A
#
# COMPACT_ATOMS: atom_id res chain seq x y z
N MET A 1 -1.84 -9.77 -23.94
CA MET A 1 -2.69 -9.91 -22.73
C MET A 1 -1.77 -10.13 -21.55
N GLN A 2 -1.95 -9.38 -20.46
CA GLN A 2 -1.16 -9.51 -19.24
C GLN A 2 -2.08 -9.96 -18.12
N ILE A 3 -1.77 -11.08 -17.49
CA ILE A 3 -2.49 -11.58 -16.31
C ILE A 3 -1.60 -11.33 -15.11
N VAL A 4 -2.15 -10.74 -14.06
CA VAL A 4 -1.44 -10.48 -12.81
C VAL A 4 -2.22 -11.12 -11.68
N LEU A 5 -1.56 -12.00 -10.92
CA LEU A 5 -2.18 -12.80 -9.86
C LEU A 5 -1.45 -12.53 -8.54
N PRO A 6 -1.79 -11.44 -7.82
CA PRO A 6 -1.13 -11.10 -6.55
C PRO A 6 -1.45 -12.16 -5.49
N GLY A 7 -0.43 -12.62 -4.76
CA GLY A 7 -0.60 -13.57 -3.66
C GLY A 7 -1.13 -14.95 -4.08
N ALA A 8 -1.12 -15.28 -5.37
CA ALA A 8 -1.82 -16.45 -5.90
C ALA A 8 -0.95 -17.70 -6.01
N LEU A 9 0.34 -17.62 -5.69
CA LEU A 9 1.19 -18.80 -5.68
C LEU A 9 0.98 -19.53 -4.35
N PRO A 10 0.43 -20.76 -4.38
CA PRO A 10 0.24 -21.55 -3.17
C PRO A 10 1.59 -21.98 -2.59
N ASP A 11 1.57 -22.45 -1.34
CA ASP A 11 2.76 -23.04 -0.74
C ASP A 11 3.28 -24.20 -1.62
N PRO A 12 4.61 -24.44 -1.72
CA PRO A 12 5.16 -25.52 -2.52
C PRO A 12 4.52 -26.91 -2.29
N GLY A 13 4.05 -27.19 -1.06
CA GLY A 13 3.33 -28.42 -0.74
C GLY A 13 2.00 -28.54 -1.47
N GLU A 14 1.19 -27.49 -1.42
CA GLU A 14 -0.14 -27.38 -2.06
C GLU A 14 -0.03 -27.23 -3.58
N ALA A 15 1.00 -26.55 -4.06
CA ALA A 15 1.25 -26.28 -5.48
C ALA A 15 1.30 -27.56 -6.32
N ARG A 16 1.93 -28.62 -5.81
CA ARG A 16 2.06 -29.90 -6.52
C ARG A 16 0.72 -30.58 -6.73
N GLU A 17 -0.14 -30.56 -5.71
CA GLU A 17 -1.47 -31.14 -5.79
C GLU A 17 -2.36 -30.33 -6.75
N LEU A 18 -2.38 -29.00 -6.58
CA LEU A 18 -3.17 -28.09 -7.42
C LEU A 18 -2.76 -28.12 -8.90
N ALA A 19 -1.47 -28.32 -9.20
CA ALA A 19 -0.97 -28.39 -10.57
C ALA A 19 -1.65 -29.50 -11.40
N ALA A 20 -1.99 -30.64 -10.78
CA ALA A 20 -2.66 -31.74 -11.48
C ALA A 20 -4.10 -31.40 -11.89
N HIS A 21 -4.75 -30.46 -11.19
CA HIS A 21 -6.11 -30.02 -11.48
C HIS A 21 -6.16 -28.91 -12.54
N LEU A 22 -5.06 -28.17 -12.72
CA LEU A 22 -5.02 -26.99 -13.58
C LEU A 22 -5.40 -27.24 -15.05
N PRO A 23 -4.96 -28.33 -15.73
CA PRO A 23 -5.35 -28.59 -17.10
C PRO A 23 -6.85 -28.86 -17.27
N LYS A 24 -7.52 -29.35 -16.22
CA LYS A 24 -8.97 -29.61 -16.25
C LYS A 24 -9.78 -28.34 -16.00
N ALA A 25 -9.35 -27.52 -15.04
CA ALA A 25 -10.07 -26.31 -14.64
C ALA A 25 -9.81 -25.12 -15.58
N ALA A 26 -8.57 -25.00 -16.09
CA ALA A 26 -8.13 -23.86 -16.89
C ALA A 26 -7.15 -24.32 -18.01
N PRO A 27 -7.62 -25.07 -19.02
CA PRO A 27 -6.76 -25.67 -20.05
C PRO A 27 -5.93 -24.65 -20.84
N THR A 28 -6.52 -23.50 -21.19
CA THR A 28 -5.81 -22.42 -21.90
C THR A 28 -4.69 -21.82 -21.05
N PHE A 29 -4.95 -21.61 -19.75
CA PHE A 29 -3.94 -21.06 -18.83
C PHE A 29 -2.81 -22.05 -18.58
N ALA A 30 -3.12 -23.35 -18.39
CA ALA A 30 -2.13 -24.40 -18.29
C ALA A 30 -1.24 -24.48 -19.54
N HIS A 31 -1.83 -24.33 -20.73
CA HIS A 31 -1.09 -24.28 -21.98
C HIS A 31 -0.14 -23.07 -22.05
N TRP A 32 -0.60 -21.88 -21.66
CA TRP A 32 0.28 -20.70 -21.61
C TRP A 32 1.42 -20.83 -20.62
N LEU A 33 1.18 -21.39 -19.43
CA LEU A 33 2.24 -21.65 -18.46
C LEU A 33 3.28 -22.65 -18.99
N ALA A 34 2.84 -23.70 -19.69
CA ALA A 34 3.74 -24.69 -20.28
C ALA A 34 4.63 -24.12 -21.40
N LEU A 35 4.18 -23.07 -22.09
CA LEU A 35 4.95 -22.37 -23.12
C LEU A 35 5.77 -21.20 -22.56
N GLY A 36 5.53 -20.79 -21.32
CA GLY A 36 6.16 -19.64 -20.69
C GLY A 36 7.51 -19.97 -20.06
N HIS A 37 8.34 -18.94 -19.92
CA HIS A 37 9.55 -19.00 -19.08
C HIS A 37 9.31 -18.19 -17.81
N ALA A 38 9.62 -18.81 -16.66
CA ALA A 38 9.52 -18.15 -15.37
C ALA A 38 10.75 -17.28 -15.13
N HIS A 39 10.51 -16.05 -14.69
CA HIS A 39 11.54 -15.15 -14.18
C HIS A 39 11.21 -14.80 -12.73
N VAL A 40 12.16 -15.03 -11.84
CA VAL A 40 12.05 -14.66 -10.42
C VAL A 40 12.74 -13.33 -10.23
N VAL A 41 12.01 -12.36 -9.69
CA VAL A 41 12.53 -11.06 -9.29
C VAL A 41 12.43 -10.98 -7.78
N SER A 42 13.54 -10.66 -7.13
CA SER A 42 13.54 -10.45 -5.68
C SER A 42 12.74 -9.20 -5.34
N ALA A 43 11.87 -9.32 -4.35
CA ALA A 43 11.15 -8.21 -3.75
C ALA A 43 11.43 -8.24 -2.25
N ASP A 44 12.18 -7.27 -1.76
CA ASP A 44 12.44 -7.09 -0.32
C ASP A 44 11.51 -5.99 0.20
N PRO A 45 10.44 -6.35 0.94
CA PRO A 45 9.49 -5.36 1.43
C PRO A 45 10.11 -4.37 2.42
N ALA A 46 11.11 -4.78 3.20
CA ALA A 46 11.79 -3.90 4.16
C ALA A 46 12.54 -2.76 3.46
N GLN A 47 13.17 -3.06 2.32
CA GLN A 47 13.85 -2.06 1.50
C GLN A 47 12.87 -1.25 0.63
N ALA A 48 11.88 -1.92 0.03
CA ALA A 48 10.96 -1.29 -0.91
C ALA A 48 9.89 -0.42 -0.22
N GLY A 49 9.54 -0.73 1.03
CA GLY A 49 8.44 -0.09 1.77
C GLY A 49 7.06 -0.39 1.19
N CYS A 50 6.92 -1.39 0.32
CA CYS A 50 5.65 -1.79 -0.28
C CYS A 50 5.60 -3.29 -0.56
N THR A 51 4.41 -3.80 -0.87
CA THR A 51 4.22 -5.21 -1.23
C THR A 51 4.91 -5.56 -2.55
N PRO A 52 5.25 -6.84 -2.82
CA PRO A 52 5.80 -7.25 -4.12
C PRO A 52 4.91 -6.87 -5.31
N TYR A 53 3.58 -6.86 -5.11
CA TYR A 53 2.64 -6.45 -6.15
C TYR A 53 2.73 -4.95 -6.46
N GLU A 54 2.82 -4.11 -5.44
CA GLU A 54 3.03 -2.66 -5.58
C GLU A 54 4.39 -2.35 -6.21
N GLN A 55 5.45 -3.06 -5.80
CA GLN A 55 6.77 -2.97 -6.45
C GLN A 55 6.67 -3.27 -7.95
N TRP A 56 5.99 -4.36 -8.32
CA TRP A 56 5.77 -4.70 -9.73
C TRP A 56 4.96 -3.63 -10.48
N GLN A 57 3.93 -3.07 -9.84
CA GLN A 57 3.10 -2.00 -10.39
C GLN A 57 3.91 -0.71 -10.67
N LEU A 58 4.89 -0.40 -9.82
CA LEU A 58 5.76 0.76 -9.98
C LEU A 58 6.79 0.53 -11.09
N HIS A 59 7.43 -0.65 -11.10
CA HIS A 59 8.40 -0.99 -12.15
C HIS A 59 7.79 -1.04 -13.54
N THR A 60 6.60 -1.62 -13.69
CA THR A 60 5.91 -1.68 -15.00
C THR A 60 5.47 -0.32 -15.51
N ARG A 61 5.33 0.68 -14.62
CA ARG A 61 5.09 2.08 -14.96
C ARG A 61 6.37 2.91 -15.12
N GLY A 62 7.54 2.28 -14.99
CA GLY A 62 8.84 2.93 -15.17
C GLY A 62 9.22 3.88 -14.03
N PHE A 63 8.63 3.73 -12.84
CA PHE A 63 9.03 4.55 -11.69
C PHE A 63 10.45 4.17 -11.24
N VAL A 64 11.29 5.19 -11.07
CA VAL A 64 12.65 5.05 -10.56
C VAL A 64 12.78 5.97 -9.34
N PRO A 65 13.01 5.43 -8.13
CA PRO A 65 13.20 6.24 -6.94
C PRO A 65 14.49 7.06 -7.05
N ARG A 66 14.51 8.23 -6.43
CA ARG A 66 15.76 9.01 -6.27
C ARG A 66 16.66 8.36 -5.22
N ASP A 67 17.93 8.72 -5.20
CA ASP A 67 18.87 8.26 -4.17
C ASP A 67 18.32 8.56 -2.76
N GLY A 68 18.28 7.54 -1.91
CA GLY A 68 17.75 7.63 -0.53
C GLY A 68 16.23 7.55 -0.41
N GLN A 69 15.49 7.47 -1.52
CA GLN A 69 14.03 7.35 -1.52
C GLN A 69 13.61 5.86 -1.60
N PRO A 70 12.69 5.36 -0.77
CA PRO A 70 12.16 4.01 -0.93
C PRO A 70 11.34 3.90 -2.22
N LEU A 71 11.22 2.69 -2.77
CA LEU A 71 10.41 2.45 -3.96
C LEU A 71 8.94 2.83 -3.73
N SER A 72 8.41 2.59 -2.54
CA SER A 72 7.04 2.90 -2.12
C SER A 72 6.64 4.37 -2.30
N SER A 73 7.60 5.28 -2.38
CA SER A 73 7.34 6.69 -2.64
C SER A 73 6.64 6.96 -3.98
N GLY A 74 6.78 6.06 -4.95
CA GLY A 74 6.05 6.13 -6.22
C GLY A 74 4.55 5.87 -6.08
N LEU A 75 4.11 5.30 -4.95
CA LEU A 75 2.69 5.01 -4.72
C LEU A 75 1.86 6.27 -4.56
N GLY A 76 2.41 7.33 -3.96
CA GLY A 76 1.70 8.61 -3.80
C GLY A 76 1.18 9.13 -5.14
N PRO A 77 2.07 9.42 -6.12
CA PRO A 77 1.66 9.81 -7.47
C PRO A 77 0.82 8.76 -8.22
N MET A 78 1.08 7.46 -8.01
CA MET A 78 0.33 6.39 -8.67
C MET A 78 -1.14 6.33 -8.20
N LEU A 79 -1.39 6.60 -6.92
CA LEU A 79 -2.70 6.48 -6.27
C LEU A 79 -3.43 7.82 -6.15
N ALA A 80 -2.78 8.96 -6.43
CA ALA A 80 -3.34 10.28 -6.19
C ALA A 80 -4.61 10.64 -6.98
N GLY A 81 -5.02 9.84 -7.96
CA GLY A 81 -6.26 10.05 -8.70
C GLY A 81 -6.39 11.49 -9.22
N ALA A 82 -7.46 12.19 -8.82
CA ALA A 82 -7.75 13.57 -9.24
C ALA A 82 -6.73 14.62 -8.75
N VAL A 83 -5.92 14.30 -7.73
CA VAL A 83 -4.89 15.23 -7.20
C VAL A 83 -3.50 14.98 -7.77
N ALA A 84 -3.38 14.10 -8.77
CA ALA A 84 -2.11 13.72 -9.40
C ALA A 84 -1.46 14.83 -10.23
N SER A 85 -2.20 15.87 -10.64
CA SER A 85 -1.70 16.96 -11.48
C SER A 85 -0.99 18.08 -10.70
N GLU A 86 -0.86 17.95 -9.38
CA GLU A 86 -0.22 18.96 -8.54
C GLU A 86 1.29 18.74 -8.48
N GLU A 87 2.05 19.83 -8.55
CA GLU A 87 3.51 19.78 -8.47
C GLU A 87 3.98 19.42 -7.05
N GLY A 88 5.06 18.65 -6.96
CA GLY A 88 5.74 18.32 -5.71
C GLY A 88 5.51 16.91 -5.20
N ALA A 89 5.91 16.67 -3.95
CA ALA A 89 5.72 15.38 -3.29
C ALA A 89 4.24 15.15 -2.96
N ILE A 90 3.75 13.95 -3.24
CA ILE A 90 2.38 13.54 -2.97
C ILE A 90 2.38 12.56 -1.80
N TRP A 91 1.80 13.01 -0.68
CA TRP A 91 1.58 12.19 0.51
C TRP A 91 0.11 11.82 0.59
N LEU A 92 -0.15 10.53 0.76
CA LEU A 92 -1.50 10.00 0.91
C LEU A 92 -1.63 9.31 2.27
N ALA A 93 -2.73 9.57 2.95
CA ALA A 93 -3.21 8.80 4.08
C ALA A 93 -4.36 7.91 3.61
N GLU A 94 -4.45 6.71 4.19
CA GLU A 94 -5.53 5.76 3.94
C GLU A 94 -6.29 5.52 5.24
N LEU A 95 -7.61 5.43 5.14
CA LEU A 95 -8.46 5.03 6.27
C LEU A 95 -8.30 3.53 6.53
N VAL A 96 -7.72 3.19 7.67
CA VAL A 96 -7.52 1.79 8.07
C VAL A 96 -8.35 1.46 9.30
N HIS A 97 -8.77 0.20 9.40
CA HIS A 97 -9.32 -0.33 10.64
C HIS A 97 -8.18 -0.90 11.47
N MET A 98 -8.06 -0.45 12.71
CA MET A 98 -7.10 -0.96 13.67
C MET A 98 -7.80 -1.84 14.70
N ALA A 99 -7.33 -3.08 14.83
CA ALA A 99 -7.82 -4.04 15.81
C ALA A 99 -6.69 -4.51 16.75
N PRO A 100 -6.97 -4.76 18.04
CA PRO A 100 -6.04 -5.47 18.90
C PRO A 100 -5.71 -6.86 18.34
N SER A 101 -4.44 -7.25 18.41
CA SER A 101 -3.95 -8.57 18.02
C SER A 101 -3.01 -9.13 19.10
N ARG A 102 -2.61 -10.39 18.98
CA ARG A 102 -1.71 -11.03 19.96
C ARG A 102 -0.37 -10.31 20.07
N ASP A 103 0.11 -9.75 18.97
CA ASP A 103 1.45 -9.18 18.85
C ASP A 103 1.41 -7.63 18.73
N GLY A 104 0.27 -7.02 19.07
CA GLY A 104 0.08 -5.55 19.09
C GLY A 104 -1.20 -5.13 18.41
N ALA A 105 -1.10 -4.37 17.31
CA ALA A 105 -2.22 -3.95 16.48
C ALA A 105 -2.15 -4.65 15.12
N ALA A 106 -3.31 -5.06 14.60
CA ALA A 106 -3.48 -5.44 13.21
C ALA A 106 -4.16 -4.29 12.46
N LEU A 107 -3.75 -4.04 11.23
CA LEU A 107 -4.38 -3.08 10.33
C LEU A 107 -5.08 -3.81 9.19
N LEU A 108 -6.31 -3.40 8.92
CA LEU A 108 -7.05 -3.75 7.72
C LEU A 108 -7.09 -2.51 6.82
N PRO A 109 -6.49 -2.56 5.61
CA PRO A 109 -6.48 -1.42 4.69
C PRO A 109 -7.89 -1.13 4.13
N ALA A 110 -8.13 0.10 3.68
CA ALA A 110 -9.41 0.59 3.17
C ALA A 110 -10.00 -0.30 2.08
N ARG A 111 -9.14 -0.80 1.18
CA ARG A 111 -9.55 -1.70 0.09
C ARG A 111 -10.24 -2.98 0.57
N ASP A 112 -9.99 -3.40 1.80
CA ASP A 112 -10.55 -4.61 2.40
C ASP A 112 -11.79 -4.31 3.26
N LEU A 113 -12.09 -3.02 3.50
CA LEU A 113 -13.17 -2.56 4.38
C LEU A 113 -14.48 -2.23 3.64
N ALA A 114 -14.51 -2.32 2.31
CA ALA A 114 -15.67 -2.00 1.48
C ALA A 114 -16.31 -0.65 1.89
N ILE A 115 -15.48 0.38 2.04
CA ILE A 115 -15.92 1.73 2.44
C ILE A 115 -16.71 2.35 1.29
N GLU A 116 -17.96 2.71 1.57
CA GLU A 116 -18.80 3.42 0.60
C GLU A 116 -18.42 4.91 0.51
N PRO A 117 -18.62 5.57 -0.64
CA PRO A 117 -18.26 6.99 -0.82
C PRO A 117 -18.83 7.91 0.27
N GLU A 118 -20.08 7.70 0.69
CA GLU A 118 -20.72 8.52 1.73
C GLU A 118 -20.07 8.29 3.10
N GLN A 119 -19.62 7.06 3.39
CA GLN A 119 -18.91 6.73 4.61
C GLN A 119 -17.52 7.39 4.63
N SER A 120 -16.83 7.39 3.50
CA SER A 120 -15.54 8.07 3.33
C SER A 120 -15.65 9.58 3.63
N VAL A 121 -16.70 10.24 3.10
CA VAL A 121 -16.97 11.66 3.39
C VAL A 121 -17.22 11.88 4.87
N ALA A 122 -18.08 11.08 5.50
CA ALA A 122 -18.39 11.22 6.93
C ALA A 122 -17.15 11.02 7.82
N LEU A 123 -16.30 10.05 7.49
CA LEU A 123 -15.03 9.81 8.18
C LEU A 123 -14.06 10.98 7.99
N PHE A 124 -13.99 11.56 6.79
CA PHE A 124 -13.16 12.73 6.50
C PHE A 124 -13.60 13.95 7.32
N GLU A 125 -14.90 14.24 7.35
CA GLU A 125 -15.45 15.34 8.15
C GLU A 125 -15.17 15.16 9.65
N ALA A 126 -15.29 13.94 10.17
CA ALA A 126 -14.94 13.64 11.56
C ALA A 126 -13.45 13.87 11.84
N ALA A 127 -12.56 13.37 10.97
CA ALA A 127 -11.11 13.53 11.12
C ALA A 127 -10.65 15.00 11.02
N GLN A 128 -11.32 15.83 10.22
CA GLN A 128 -10.97 17.25 10.10
C GLN A 128 -10.98 17.99 11.45
N THR A 129 -11.80 17.56 12.40
CA THR A 129 -11.86 18.16 13.74
C THR A 129 -10.59 17.94 14.57
N LEU A 130 -9.75 16.97 14.20
CA LEU A 130 -8.51 16.61 14.88
C LEU A 130 -7.28 17.35 14.32
N LEU A 131 -7.40 17.94 13.13
CA LEU A 131 -6.29 18.60 12.43
C LEU A 131 -5.83 19.96 13.00
N PRO A 132 -6.68 20.81 13.61
CA PRO A 132 -6.25 22.11 14.10
C PRO A 132 -5.07 22.03 15.09
N GLY A 133 -3.97 22.72 14.77
CA GLY A 133 -2.76 22.76 15.59
C GLY A 133 -1.86 21.52 15.48
N SER A 134 -2.17 20.58 14.57
CA SER A 134 -1.35 19.37 14.34
C SER A 134 -0.12 19.62 13.46
N GLY A 135 -0.13 20.69 12.65
CA GLY A 135 0.86 20.94 11.60
C GLY A 135 0.55 20.22 10.27
N PHE A 136 -0.65 19.63 10.16
CA PHE A 136 -1.10 18.93 8.96
C PHE A 136 -2.50 19.43 8.56
N ALA A 137 -2.68 19.62 7.26
CA ALA A 137 -3.98 19.70 6.63
C ALA A 137 -4.23 18.45 5.77
N MET A 138 -5.49 18.12 5.55
CA MET A 138 -5.87 17.01 4.68
C MET A 138 -6.94 17.44 3.69
N ARG A 139 -6.93 16.83 2.50
CA ARG A 139 -7.98 16.99 1.48
C ARG A 139 -8.36 15.62 0.93
N GLN A 140 -9.64 15.38 0.76
CA GLN A 140 -10.13 14.16 0.13
C GLN A 140 -9.56 14.02 -1.30
N ALA A 141 -8.99 12.85 -1.62
CA ALA A 141 -8.47 12.55 -2.94
C ALA A 141 -9.39 11.57 -3.68
N ASP A 142 -9.74 10.46 -3.03
CA ASP A 142 -10.77 9.51 -3.47
C ASP A 142 -11.46 8.85 -2.26
N THR A 143 -12.22 7.77 -2.48
CA THR A 143 -12.92 7.03 -1.43
C THR A 143 -11.99 6.45 -0.36
N ASN A 144 -10.78 6.03 -0.73
CA ASN A 144 -9.85 5.33 0.14
C ASN A 144 -8.69 6.22 0.61
N HIS A 145 -8.37 7.28 -0.13
CA HIS A 145 -7.18 8.08 0.10
C HIS A 145 -7.51 9.55 0.37
N TRP A 146 -6.79 10.12 1.32
CA TRP A 146 -6.74 11.55 1.60
C TRP A 146 -5.35 12.07 1.32
N ARG A 147 -5.25 13.22 0.67
CA ARG A 147 -3.98 13.92 0.52
C ARG A 147 -3.58 14.58 1.83
N VAL A 148 -2.35 14.35 2.25
CA VAL A 148 -1.74 15.00 3.42
C VAL A 148 -0.92 16.20 2.96
N LEU A 149 -1.11 17.33 3.64
CA LEU A 149 -0.43 18.60 3.42
C LEU A 149 0.27 19.00 4.73
N PRO A 150 1.52 18.55 4.96
CA PRO A 150 2.28 18.98 6.13
C PRO A 150 2.74 20.44 5.97
N ASP A 151 2.79 21.19 7.07
CA ASP A 151 3.39 22.53 7.10
C ASP A 151 4.90 22.48 6.76
N ASP A 152 5.58 21.42 7.22
CA ASP A 152 6.96 21.10 6.89
C ASP A 152 7.09 19.62 6.47
N PRO A 153 7.39 19.33 5.19
CA PRO A 153 7.59 17.96 4.70
C PRO A 153 8.69 17.17 5.42
N ALA A 154 9.66 17.83 6.05
CA ALA A 154 10.73 17.16 6.80
C ALA A 154 10.22 16.47 8.08
N THR A 155 9.00 16.79 8.52
CA THR A 155 8.36 16.19 9.70
C THR A 155 7.73 14.81 9.43
N LEU A 156 7.59 14.43 8.16
CA LEU A 156 7.02 13.14 7.78
C LEU A 156 8.09 12.04 7.79
N PRO A 157 7.84 10.92 8.50
CA PRO A 157 8.75 9.78 8.43
C PRO A 157 8.68 9.10 7.06
N THR A 158 9.70 8.31 6.75
CA THR A 158 9.63 7.32 5.67
C THR A 158 8.49 6.35 5.96
N SER A 159 7.50 6.28 5.07
CA SER A 159 6.30 5.46 5.25
C SER A 159 6.31 4.20 4.38
N ALA A 160 5.74 3.12 4.91
CA ALA A 160 5.35 1.96 4.11
C ALA A 160 3.93 2.10 3.56
N SER A 161 3.63 1.37 2.48
CA SER A 161 2.27 1.26 1.96
C SER A 161 1.34 0.62 3.02
N PRO A 162 0.09 1.09 3.17
CA PRO A 162 -0.88 0.46 4.06
C PRO A 162 -1.10 -1.02 3.76
N ALA A 163 -0.99 -1.42 2.49
CA ALA A 163 -1.02 -2.80 2.04
C ALA A 163 0.03 -3.69 2.71
N LEU A 164 1.28 -3.22 2.76
CA LEU A 164 2.39 -3.91 3.41
C LEU A 164 2.20 -3.96 4.91
N VAL A 165 1.81 -2.84 5.53
CA VAL A 165 1.57 -2.81 6.97
C VAL A 165 0.45 -3.77 7.37
N GLY A 166 -0.61 -3.91 6.55
CA GLY A 166 -1.72 -4.83 6.82
C GLY A 166 -1.37 -6.32 6.77
N VAL A 167 -0.24 -6.70 6.15
CA VAL A 167 0.25 -8.09 6.10
C VAL A 167 1.51 -8.31 6.95
N THR A 168 1.94 -7.29 7.69
CA THR A 168 3.11 -7.33 8.58
C THR A 168 2.74 -6.76 9.96
N SER A 169 3.73 -6.56 10.84
CA SER A 169 3.49 -5.92 12.13
C SER A 169 3.50 -4.39 11.97
N VAL A 170 2.50 -3.72 12.54
CA VAL A 170 2.45 -2.24 12.59
C VAL A 170 3.72 -1.67 13.25
N ASN A 171 4.26 -2.37 14.24
CA ASN A 171 5.44 -1.93 14.99
C ASN A 171 6.70 -1.87 14.12
N ASP A 172 6.77 -2.62 13.02
CA ASP A 172 7.90 -2.60 12.10
C ASP A 172 7.95 -1.28 11.30
N TRP A 173 6.81 -0.60 11.20
CA TRP A 173 6.60 0.59 10.36
C TRP A 173 6.19 1.83 11.14
N TRP A 174 6.11 1.72 12.48
CA TRP A 174 5.68 2.79 13.36
C TRP A 174 6.87 3.33 14.18
N PRO A 175 7.55 4.38 13.71
CA PRO A 175 8.76 4.90 14.35
C PRO A 175 8.46 5.43 15.75
N GLN A 176 9.37 5.17 16.70
CA GLN A 176 9.18 5.48 18.13
C GLN A 176 10.07 6.62 18.64
N ASP A 177 10.92 7.18 17.78
CA ASP A 177 11.83 8.27 18.12
C ASP A 177 11.09 9.58 18.46
N ILE A 178 11.80 10.52 19.07
CA ILE A 178 11.20 11.76 19.57
C ILE A 178 10.77 12.70 18.44
N GLU A 179 11.49 12.66 17.31
CA GLU A 179 11.26 13.54 16.16
C GLU A 179 9.95 13.15 15.44
N THR A 180 9.59 11.86 15.44
CA THR A 180 8.32 11.37 14.88
C THR A 180 7.12 11.51 15.81
N ARG A 181 7.28 12.14 16.99
CA ARG A 181 6.17 12.35 17.94
C ARG A 181 5.01 13.18 17.39
N PRO A 182 5.21 14.28 16.62
CA PRO A 182 4.10 15.02 16.03
C PRO A 182 3.26 14.14 15.10
N TRP A 183 3.91 13.34 14.25
CA TRP A 183 3.25 12.37 13.37
C TRP A 183 2.39 11.36 14.15
N ARG A 184 2.92 10.78 15.24
CA ARG A 184 2.20 9.81 16.07
C ARG A 184 1.03 10.39 16.88
N ARG A 185 0.91 11.72 16.97
CA ARG A 185 -0.18 12.38 17.70
C ARG A 185 -1.42 12.60 16.84
N LEU A 186 -1.28 12.57 15.50
CA LEU A 186 -2.43 12.45 14.61
C LEU A 186 -3.05 11.07 14.72
#